data_AF-A0AAV8AN90-F1
#
_entry.id   AF-A0AAV8AN90-F1
#
_cell.length_a   1.000
_cell.length_b   1.000
_cell.length_c   1.000
_cell.angle_alpha   90.00
_cell.angle_beta   90.00
_cell.angle_gamma   90.00
#
_symmetry.space_group_name_H-M   'P 1'
#
loop_
_entity.id
_entity.type
_entity.pdbx_description
1 polymer ?
#
loop_
_entity_poly.entity_id
_entity_poly.type
_entity_poly.pdbx_seq_one_letter_code
_entity_poly.pdbx_strand_id
1 'polypeptide(L)'
;MSLAPKSRALYYALLSRILLLSLIATWRFLFRPYDTSASLNPPCLSTSNHSQPYDQILWPRVASAIESSVVWDGVYFVRIAECGYEYEQTYAFLPLLPISLSLLSRSVFAPLVSLIGYRAVLALSGYILNIFAFVFATFYLYRLSNLILKDSAPALQASLLFCLNPASIFYSSIYTESLYALFSIGGLYHLLSGSSTLAMLMFALSGSARSNGAVNAGYICFMALMQAIGAFFQKKRPLLAVGVLLAGFLRSAFIFAPFLLFQAYAYLNICRSGNREPRPWCQAKVPLLYGFIQGHYWGVGFLRYFQIKQLPNFLLASPTLSLAIGSIIFYTRLLRDNFVPSSLLEVKSKERNRSYDSVSTSDDMASSKGVSMLRQRRSERAPGECEPTTQISNQKKESDPNVILFLPFILHLAFMTFTAFFVMHVQVSTRFLSASPPIYWFGSHVLASQNSSYRRWGYLIMVYFVMYILLGSLLFSNFYPFT
;
A
#
# COMPACT_ATOMS: atom_id res chain seq x y z
N MET A 1 -18.70 27.99 1.78
CA MET A 1 -18.31 27.56 0.43
C MET A 1 -17.70 26.16 0.54
N SER A 2 -18.39 25.10 0.10
CA SER A 2 -17.91 23.73 0.27
C SER A 2 -16.75 23.45 -0.69
N LEU A 3 -15.57 23.10 -0.17
CA LEU A 3 -14.41 22.71 -0.98
C LEU A 3 -14.76 21.53 -1.91
N ALA A 4 -14.28 21.59 -3.15
CA ALA A 4 -14.39 20.48 -4.10
C ALA A 4 -13.80 19.19 -3.48
N PRO A 5 -14.35 17.99 -3.77
CA PRO A 5 -13.89 16.74 -3.15
C PRO A 5 -12.38 16.48 -3.26
N LYS A 6 -11.76 16.83 -4.40
CA LYS A 6 -10.30 16.80 -4.58
C LYS A 6 -9.56 17.71 -3.61
N SER A 7 -10.01 18.95 -3.45
CA SER A 7 -9.41 19.93 -2.54
C SER A 7 -9.58 19.50 -1.09
N ARG A 8 -10.69 18.84 -0.75
CA ARG A 8 -10.89 18.22 0.58
C ARG A 8 -9.86 17.13 0.85
N ALA A 9 -9.61 16.21 -0.09
CA ALA A 9 -8.61 15.16 0.10
C ALA A 9 -7.20 15.73 0.40
N LEU A 10 -6.79 16.76 -0.34
CA LEU A 10 -5.52 17.45 -0.11
C LEU A 10 -5.47 18.17 1.24
N TYR A 11 -6.54 18.87 1.60
CA TYR A 11 -6.68 19.55 2.88
C TYR A 11 -6.52 18.56 4.04
N TYR A 12 -7.22 17.42 4.00
CA TYR A 12 -7.10 16.40 5.04
C TYR A 12 -5.74 15.71 5.06
N ALA A 13 -5.09 15.54 3.92
CA ALA A 13 -3.71 15.04 3.87
C ALA A 13 -2.78 15.96 4.67
N LEU A 14 -2.79 17.27 4.38
CA LEU A 14 -1.97 18.26 5.10
C LEU A 14 -2.35 18.33 6.59
N LEU A 15 -3.64 18.38 6.91
CA LEU A 15 -4.12 18.43 8.29
C LEU A 15 -3.65 17.20 9.08
N SER A 16 -3.69 16.00 8.50
CA SER A 16 -3.22 14.78 9.15
C SER A 16 -1.71 14.83 9.45
N ARG A 17 -0.91 15.46 8.58
CA ARG A 17 0.54 15.60 8.78
C ARG A 17 0.83 16.60 9.89
N ILE A 18 0.16 17.75 9.88
CA ILE A 18 0.28 18.76 10.94
C ILE A 18 -0.12 18.17 12.29
N LEU A 19 -1.23 17.43 12.34
CA LEU A 19 -1.68 16.74 13.56
C LEU A 19 -0.64 15.74 14.08
N LEU A 20 -0.04 14.92 13.22
CA LEU A 20 0.97 13.96 13.66
C LEU A 20 2.25 14.64 14.13
N LEU A 21 2.71 15.69 13.44
CA LEU A 21 3.90 16.43 13.85
C LEU A 21 3.65 17.19 15.16
N SER A 22 2.45 17.75 15.36
CA SER A 22 2.10 18.38 16.64
C SER A 22 2.04 17.36 17.76
N LEU A 23 1.45 16.18 17.54
CA LEU A 23 1.45 15.09 18.51
C LEU A 23 2.87 14.66 18.87
N ILE A 24 3.74 14.42 17.88
CA ILE A 24 5.16 14.08 18.11
C ILE A 24 5.83 15.14 18.97
N ALA A 25 5.66 16.43 18.63
CA ALA A 25 6.24 17.53 19.39
C ALA A 25 5.69 17.59 20.83
N THR A 26 4.39 17.41 21.02
CA THR A 26 3.75 17.34 22.33
C THR A 26 4.30 16.19 23.16
N TRP A 27 4.42 14.99 22.60
CA TRP A 27 4.94 13.83 23.33
C TRP A 27 6.40 13.99 23.72
N ARG A 28 7.22 14.57 22.84
CA ARG A 28 8.63 14.90 23.13
C ARG A 28 8.80 16.00 24.18
N PHE A 29 7.81 16.88 24.29
CA PHE A 29 7.78 17.90 25.33
C PHE A 29 7.40 17.30 26.69
N LEU A 30 6.43 16.38 26.71
CA LEU A 30 5.92 15.77 27.94
C LEU A 30 6.79 14.63 28.47
N PHE A 31 7.45 13.87 27.59
CA PHE A 31 8.20 12.67 27.94
C PHE A 31 9.64 12.75 27.44
N ARG A 32 10.54 12.08 28.17
CA ARG A 32 11.91 11.86 27.71
C ARG A 32 11.98 10.58 26.88
N PRO A 33 12.74 10.57 25.78
CA PRO A 33 12.95 9.36 25.00
C PRO A 33 13.67 8.30 25.84
N TYR A 34 13.24 7.05 25.67
CA TYR A 34 13.84 5.88 26.32
C TYR A 34 15.30 5.67 25.91
N ASP A 35 15.61 5.92 24.64
CA ASP A 35 16.94 5.79 24.06
C ASP A 35 17.40 7.12 23.43
N THR A 36 18.65 7.49 23.67
CA THR A 36 19.31 8.68 23.11
C THR A 36 20.42 8.31 22.12
N SER A 37 20.60 7.03 21.79
CA SER A 37 21.63 6.56 20.86
C SER A 37 21.57 7.25 19.48
N ALA A 38 20.39 7.70 19.05
CA ALA A 38 20.23 8.45 17.81
C ALA A 38 20.85 9.86 17.81
N SER A 39 21.18 10.41 18.98
CA SER A 39 21.94 11.67 19.06
C SER A 39 23.45 11.46 18.87
N LEU A 40 23.93 10.21 18.80
CA LEU A 40 25.32 9.93 18.48
C LEU A 40 25.58 10.27 17.01
N ASN A 41 26.53 11.18 16.76
CA ASN A 41 26.96 11.55 15.43
C ASN A 41 28.50 11.46 15.29
N PRO A 42 29.07 10.25 15.16
CA PRO A 42 30.51 10.10 14.93
C PRO A 42 30.92 10.73 13.58
N PRO A 43 32.19 11.08 13.35
CA PRO A 43 32.64 11.57 12.04
C PRO A 43 32.45 10.52 10.92
N CYS A 44 32.38 10.97 9.65
CA CYS A 44 32.32 10.07 8.51
C CYS A 44 33.65 9.31 8.32
N LEU A 45 33.60 8.04 7.94
CA LEU A 45 34.77 7.17 7.73
C LEU A 45 35.66 7.65 6.56
N SER A 46 35.06 8.28 5.55
CA SER A 46 35.77 8.78 4.35
C SER A 46 36.49 10.11 4.57
N THR A 47 36.21 10.83 5.65
CA THR A 47 36.88 12.09 5.98
C THR A 47 38.11 11.82 6.84
N SER A 48 39.27 11.68 6.21
CA SER A 48 40.57 11.76 6.87
C SER A 48 40.84 13.20 7.32
N ASN A 49 40.85 13.45 8.63
CA ASN A 49 41.47 14.59 9.32
C ASN A 49 41.17 16.04 8.87
N HIS A 50 40.16 16.30 8.04
CA HIS A 50 39.62 17.65 7.93
C HIS A 50 38.60 17.87 9.03
N SER A 51 39.05 18.54 10.09
CA SER A 51 38.19 19.32 10.98
C SER A 51 37.23 20.12 10.09
N GLN A 52 35.97 19.69 10.03
CA GLN A 52 34.91 20.55 9.52
C GLN A 52 35.06 21.87 10.29
N PRO A 53 35.18 23.02 9.61
CA PRO A 53 35.12 24.29 10.33
C PRO A 53 33.83 24.22 11.14
N TYR A 54 33.95 24.37 12.46
CA TYR A 54 32.79 24.66 13.29
C TYR A 54 32.28 26.01 12.81
N ASP A 55 31.49 26.01 11.74
CA ASP A 55 30.70 27.17 11.37
C ASP A 55 29.87 27.48 12.60
N GLN A 56 30.00 28.72 13.10
CA GLN A 56 29.18 29.18 14.22
C GLN A 56 27.71 29.08 13.80
N ILE A 57 27.06 28.00 14.19
CA ILE A 57 25.65 27.76 13.94
C ILE A 57 24.87 28.87 14.66
N LEU A 58 24.08 29.64 13.92
CA LEU A 58 23.35 30.77 14.48
C LEU A 58 22.30 30.30 15.52
N TRP A 59 21.62 29.18 15.26
CA TRP A 59 20.51 28.65 16.06
C TRP A 59 20.74 27.21 16.54
N PRO A 60 21.68 27.00 17.49
CA PRO A 60 22.07 25.66 17.94
C PRO A 60 20.95 24.89 18.66
N ARG A 61 20.03 25.58 19.34
CA ARG A 61 18.88 24.96 20.00
C ARG A 61 17.88 24.37 18.99
N VAL A 62 17.66 25.08 17.88
CA VAL A 62 16.78 24.61 16.80
C VAL A 62 17.42 23.43 16.08
N ALA A 63 18.72 23.52 15.81
CA ALA A 63 19.51 22.42 15.26
C ALA A 63 19.36 21.15 16.10
N SER A 64 19.65 21.24 17.40
CA SER A 64 19.57 20.12 18.34
C SER A 64 18.14 19.55 18.44
N ALA A 65 17.11 20.40 18.44
CA ALA A 65 15.73 19.94 18.46
C ALA A 65 15.38 19.13 17.19
N ILE A 66 15.77 19.61 16.00
CA ILE A 66 15.55 18.91 14.73
C ILE A 66 16.34 17.59 14.71
N GLU A 67 17.61 17.60 15.10
CA GLU A 67 18.44 16.39 15.12
C GLU A 67 17.93 15.34 16.11
N SER A 68 17.50 15.75 17.31
CA SER A 68 16.93 14.85 18.31
C SER A 68 15.61 14.20 17.87
N SER A 69 14.94 14.78 16.87
CA SER A 69 13.73 14.21 16.28
C SER A 69 14.02 13.05 15.32
N VAL A 70 15.27 12.90 14.86
CA VAL A 70 15.68 11.81 13.97
C VAL A 70 15.80 10.54 14.80
N VAL A 71 14.91 9.57 14.55
CA VAL A 71 14.80 8.36 15.35
C VAL A 71 14.70 7.11 14.50
N TRP A 72 15.03 5.96 15.10
CA TRP A 72 14.94 4.64 14.47
C TRP A 72 15.67 4.62 13.11
N ASP A 73 15.05 4.05 12.08
CA ASP A 73 15.62 3.94 10.73
C ASP A 73 15.98 5.31 10.10
N GLY A 74 15.35 6.39 10.57
CA GLY A 74 15.66 7.76 10.14
C GLY A 74 17.12 8.14 10.31
N VAL A 75 17.78 7.59 11.35
CA VAL A 75 19.21 7.81 11.61
C VAL A 75 20.06 7.28 10.46
N TYR A 76 19.73 6.10 9.93
CA TYR A 76 20.46 5.53 8.79
C TYR A 76 20.25 6.36 7.52
N PHE A 77 19.02 6.82 7.24
CA PHE A 77 18.77 7.63 6.05
C PHE A 77 19.51 8.97 6.07
N VAL A 78 19.52 9.65 7.22
CA VAL A 78 20.29 10.90 7.38
C VAL A 78 21.79 10.63 7.28
N ARG A 79 22.29 9.56 7.94
CA ARG A 79 23.70 9.18 7.89
C ARG A 79 24.17 8.84 6.48
N ILE A 80 23.38 8.11 5.70
CA ILE A 80 23.71 7.78 4.31
C ILE A 80 23.71 9.05 3.44
N ALA A 81 22.81 9.99 3.69
CA ALA A 81 22.78 11.25 2.95
C ALA A 81 23.98 12.15 3.27
N GLU A 82 24.50 12.06 4.50
CA GLU A 82 25.66 12.80 5.01
C GLU A 82 27.00 12.18 4.59
N CYS A 83 27.20 10.89 4.87
CA CYS A 83 28.47 10.19 4.75
C CYS A 83 28.53 9.15 3.62
N GLY A 84 27.41 8.88 2.94
CA GLY A 84 27.31 7.78 1.98
C GLY A 84 27.17 6.40 2.64
N TYR A 85 27.33 5.35 1.84
CA TYR A 85 27.20 3.96 2.30
C TYR A 85 28.49 3.44 2.92
N GLU A 86 28.62 3.63 4.24
CA GLU A 86 29.82 3.28 5.01
C GLU A 86 29.90 1.82 5.42
N TYR A 87 28.76 1.18 5.69
CA TYR A 87 28.69 -0.16 6.26
C TYR A 87 27.86 -1.11 5.40
N GLU A 88 28.15 -2.41 5.46
CA GLU A 88 27.44 -3.42 4.66
C GLU A 88 25.93 -3.41 4.91
N GLN A 89 25.50 -3.28 6.17
CA GLN A 89 24.08 -3.24 6.55
C GLN A 89 23.34 -1.99 6.06
N THR A 90 24.02 -0.87 5.79
CA THR A 90 23.33 0.35 5.35
C THR A 90 22.80 0.24 3.92
N TYR A 91 23.30 -0.71 3.12
CA TYR A 91 22.78 -1.03 1.79
C TYR A 91 21.38 -1.66 1.78
N ALA A 92 20.80 -1.96 2.94
CA ALA A 92 19.39 -2.32 3.04
C ALA A 92 18.45 -1.11 2.86
N PHE A 93 18.96 0.09 3.11
CA PHE A 93 18.25 1.35 2.91
C PHE A 93 18.52 1.82 1.48
N LEU A 94 17.50 1.75 0.62
CA LEU A 94 17.67 2.05 -0.80
C LEU A 94 17.88 3.55 -1.07
N PRO A 95 18.51 3.92 -2.21
CA PRO A 95 19.16 5.21 -2.34
C PRO A 95 18.24 6.41 -2.62
N LEU A 96 16.98 6.21 -2.99
CA LEU A 96 16.13 7.33 -3.42
C LEU A 96 15.96 8.40 -2.33
N LEU A 97 15.66 7.99 -1.10
CA LEU A 97 15.47 8.92 0.01
C LEU A 97 16.79 9.64 0.36
N PRO A 98 17.90 8.94 0.68
CA PRO A 98 19.17 9.61 0.99
C PRO A 98 19.67 10.56 -0.10
N ILE A 99 19.58 10.17 -1.39
CA ILE A 99 19.96 11.04 -2.51
C ILE A 99 19.08 12.29 -2.54
N SER A 100 17.77 12.16 -2.34
CA SER A 100 16.85 13.30 -2.31
C SER A 100 17.15 14.25 -1.16
N LEU A 101 17.46 13.73 0.03
CA LEU A 101 17.87 14.53 1.19
C LEU A 101 19.16 15.31 0.89
N SER A 102 20.17 14.62 0.36
CA SER A 102 21.45 15.24 0.01
C SER A 102 21.28 16.33 -1.05
N LEU A 103 20.49 16.07 -2.10
CA LEU A 103 20.21 17.05 -3.15
C LEU A 103 19.46 18.27 -2.61
N LEU A 104 18.40 18.07 -1.83
CA LEU A 104 17.60 19.18 -1.27
C LEU A 104 18.42 20.03 -0.29
N SER A 105 19.22 19.39 0.57
CA SER A 105 20.09 20.09 1.53
C SER A 105 21.16 20.96 0.86
N ARG A 106 21.68 20.52 -0.29
CA ARG A 106 22.73 21.23 -1.06
C ARG A 106 22.18 22.20 -2.11
N SER A 107 20.86 22.23 -2.31
CA SER A 107 20.20 23.12 -3.26
C SER A 107 19.22 24.04 -2.55
N VAL A 108 17.94 23.69 -2.50
CA VAL A 108 16.84 24.51 -1.98
C VAL A 108 17.07 24.96 -0.54
N PHE A 109 17.64 24.09 0.30
CA PHE A 109 17.88 24.38 1.72
C PHE A 109 19.34 24.72 2.06
N ALA A 110 20.21 24.90 1.06
CA ALA A 110 21.61 25.28 1.29
C ALA A 110 21.77 26.55 2.16
N PRO A 111 20.93 27.61 2.01
CA PRO A 111 21.03 28.79 2.86
C PRO A 111 20.77 28.53 4.35
N LEU A 112 20.09 27.44 4.71
CA LEU A 112 19.82 27.10 6.11
C LEU A 112 21.01 26.40 6.79
N VAL A 113 22.02 25.95 6.03
CA VAL A 113 23.15 25.20 6.58
C VAL A 113 23.95 26.03 7.57
N SER A 114 24.17 27.32 7.29
CA SER A 114 24.83 28.23 8.23
C SER A 114 23.98 28.57 9.46
N LEU A 115 22.65 28.45 9.36
CA LEU A 115 21.72 28.79 10.44
C LEU A 115 21.56 27.67 11.47
N ILE A 116 21.40 26.44 11.00
CA ILE A 116 21.06 25.28 11.85
C ILE A 116 22.01 24.09 11.69
N GLY A 117 23.04 24.18 10.85
CA GLY A 117 23.99 23.09 10.59
C GLY A 117 23.50 22.09 9.53
N TYR A 118 24.45 21.41 8.89
CA TYR A 118 24.18 20.54 7.74
C TYR A 118 23.27 19.35 8.07
N ARG A 119 23.51 18.69 9.21
CA ARG A 119 22.73 17.52 9.63
C ARG A 119 21.28 17.86 9.95
N ALA A 120 21.02 18.98 10.64
CA ALA A 120 19.67 19.48 10.85
C ALA A 120 18.97 19.83 9.52
N VAL A 121 19.68 20.40 8.54
CA VAL A 121 19.12 20.65 7.20
C VAL A 121 18.78 19.35 6.46
N LEU A 122 19.59 18.30 6.57
CA LEU A 122 19.26 16.98 6.01
C LEU A 122 17.98 16.42 6.63
N ALA A 123 17.85 16.51 7.96
CA ALA A 123 16.65 16.05 8.66
C ALA A 123 15.41 16.85 8.25
N LEU A 124 15.50 18.18 8.20
CA LEU A 124 14.44 19.07 7.74
C LEU A 124 14.02 18.76 6.29
N SER A 125 15.00 18.52 5.41
CA SER A 125 14.76 18.11 4.03
C SER A 125 13.92 16.83 3.96
N GLY A 126 14.22 15.85 4.82
CA GLY A 126 13.48 14.58 4.90
C GLY A 126 12.03 14.77 5.35
N TYR A 127 11.79 15.57 6.40
CA TYR A 127 10.42 15.87 6.85
C TYR A 127 9.61 16.56 5.76
N ILE A 128 10.16 17.61 5.15
CA ILE A 128 9.47 18.37 4.11
C ILE A 128 9.18 17.48 2.90
N LEU A 129 10.16 16.72 2.42
CA LEU A 129 10.01 15.81 1.30
C LEU A 129 8.90 14.79 1.55
N ASN A 130 8.85 14.19 2.75
CA ASN A 130 7.85 13.17 3.05
C ASN A 130 6.44 13.74 3.20
N ILE A 131 6.28 14.96 3.71
CA ILE A 131 4.99 15.66 3.72
C ILE A 131 4.49 15.87 2.29
N PHE A 132 5.32 16.43 1.41
CA PHE A 132 4.95 16.63 0.01
C PHE A 132 4.65 15.31 -0.69
N ALA A 133 5.52 14.32 -0.53
CA ALA A 133 5.32 13.01 -1.14
C ALA A 133 4.02 12.35 -0.67
N PHE A 134 3.68 12.44 0.61
CA PHE A 134 2.43 11.91 1.15
C PHE A 134 1.19 12.63 0.61
N VAL A 135 1.23 13.96 0.51
CA VAL A 135 0.13 14.75 -0.05
C VAL A 135 -0.11 14.39 -1.51
N PHE A 136 0.95 14.26 -2.31
CA PHE A 136 0.83 13.80 -3.69
C PHE A 136 0.39 12.33 -3.79
N ALA A 137 0.85 11.45 -2.89
CA ALA A 137 0.38 10.07 -2.83
C ALA A 137 -1.14 10.01 -2.55
N THR A 138 -1.63 10.83 -1.63
CA THR A 138 -3.07 10.94 -1.32
C THR A 138 -3.85 11.49 -2.52
N PHE A 139 -3.30 12.49 -3.21
CA PHE A 139 -3.89 13.01 -4.45
C PHE A 139 -4.02 11.93 -5.52
N TYR A 140 -2.96 11.16 -5.77
CA TYR A 140 -3.01 10.05 -6.71
C TYR A 140 -3.96 8.94 -6.25
N LEU A 141 -4.01 8.62 -4.96
CA LEU A 141 -4.96 7.66 -4.42
C LEU A 141 -6.40 8.10 -4.65
N TYR A 142 -6.73 9.37 -4.39
CA TYR A 142 -8.07 9.91 -4.65
C TYR A 142 -8.44 9.80 -6.14
N ARG A 143 -7.52 10.19 -7.03
CA ARG A 143 -7.73 10.12 -8.49
C ARG A 143 -7.87 8.69 -8.99
N LEU A 144 -7.03 7.78 -8.51
CA LEU A 144 -7.10 6.36 -8.80
C LEU A 144 -8.41 5.75 -8.27
N SER A 145 -8.81 6.09 -7.05
CA SER A 145 -10.05 5.59 -6.44
C SER A 145 -11.28 6.06 -7.22
N ASN A 146 -11.32 7.31 -7.69
CA ASN A 146 -12.37 7.79 -8.58
C ASN A 146 -12.41 7.06 -9.92
N LEU A 147 -11.23 6.74 -10.49
CA LEU A 147 -11.14 6.01 -11.75
C LEU A 147 -11.70 4.58 -11.63
N ILE A 148 -11.43 3.92 -10.51
CA ILE A 148 -11.85 2.53 -10.25
C ILE A 148 -13.30 2.45 -9.75
N LEU A 149 -13.64 3.23 -8.71
CA LEU A 149 -14.94 3.16 -8.03
C LEU A 149 -16.03 3.96 -8.73
N LYS A 150 -15.65 4.88 -9.64
CA LYS A 150 -16.56 5.77 -10.39
C LYS A 150 -17.46 6.67 -9.52
N ASP A 151 -17.14 6.81 -8.24
CA ASP A 151 -17.86 7.66 -7.30
C ASP A 151 -16.88 8.43 -6.39
N SER A 152 -17.13 9.73 -6.25
CA SER A 152 -16.33 10.68 -5.49
C SER A 152 -16.46 10.52 -3.97
N ALA A 153 -17.61 10.06 -3.47
CA ALA A 153 -17.82 9.87 -2.03
C ALA A 153 -16.95 8.73 -1.46
N PRO A 154 -17.02 7.47 -1.97
CA PRO A 154 -16.19 6.39 -1.46
C PRO A 154 -14.71 6.59 -1.78
N ALA A 155 -14.38 7.29 -2.87
CA ALA A 155 -13.00 7.67 -3.17
C ALA A 155 -12.41 8.65 -2.15
N LEU A 156 -13.16 9.68 -1.77
CA LEU A 156 -12.75 10.63 -0.72
C LEU A 156 -12.57 9.90 0.62
N GLN A 157 -13.50 9.01 0.96
CA GLN A 157 -13.45 8.24 2.18
C GLN A 157 -12.26 7.26 2.23
N ALA A 158 -11.94 6.61 1.10
CA ALA A 158 -10.73 5.80 0.99
C ALA A 158 -9.46 6.66 1.20
N SER A 159 -9.40 7.86 0.62
CA SER A 159 -8.29 8.80 0.85
C SER A 159 -8.20 9.25 2.31
N LEU A 160 -9.32 9.47 3.00
CA LEU A 160 -9.33 9.80 4.42
C LEU A 160 -8.78 8.66 5.29
N LEU A 161 -9.16 7.42 5.00
CA LEU A 161 -8.60 6.25 5.66
C LEU A 161 -7.09 6.15 5.42
N PHE A 162 -6.61 6.44 4.21
CA PHE A 162 -5.19 6.51 3.92
C PHE A 162 -4.47 7.62 4.72
N CYS A 163 -5.08 8.80 4.85
CA CYS A 163 -4.55 9.91 5.65
C CYS A 163 -4.33 9.56 7.14
N LEU A 164 -5.16 8.66 7.68
CA LEU A 164 -5.17 8.27 9.08
C LEU A 164 -4.77 6.80 9.29
N ASN A 165 -4.07 6.20 8.32
CA ASN A 165 -3.72 4.79 8.39
C ASN A 165 -2.77 4.50 9.57
N PRO A 166 -2.71 3.26 10.10
CA PRO A 166 -1.87 2.91 11.25
C PRO A 166 -0.36 3.12 11.04
N ALA A 167 0.12 3.11 9.79
CA ALA A 167 1.51 3.39 9.43
C ALA A 167 1.80 4.89 9.26
N SER A 168 0.84 5.79 9.53
CA SER A 168 0.94 7.22 9.25
C SER A 168 2.15 7.91 9.90
N ILE A 169 2.65 7.39 11.01
CA ILE A 169 3.86 7.94 11.64
C ILE A 169 5.10 7.81 10.73
N PHE A 170 5.22 6.71 9.97
CA PHE A 170 6.27 6.53 8.95
C PHE A 170 6.09 7.46 7.76
N TYR A 171 4.85 7.86 7.46
CA TYR A 171 4.57 8.87 6.43
C TYR A 171 4.87 10.31 6.87
N SER A 172 5.03 10.55 8.18
CA SER A 172 5.39 11.85 8.76
C SER A 172 6.84 11.96 9.25
N SER A 173 7.59 10.87 9.28
CA SER A 173 8.99 10.82 9.73
C SER A 173 9.93 10.52 8.57
N ILE A 174 11.24 10.54 8.78
CA ILE A 174 12.26 10.39 7.72
C ILE A 174 12.38 8.92 7.31
N TYR A 175 11.44 8.50 6.46
CA TYR A 175 11.16 7.13 6.09
C TYR A 175 10.80 7.04 4.60
N THR A 176 10.92 5.86 3.99
CA THR A 176 10.75 5.70 2.52
C THR A 176 9.30 5.55 2.09
N GLU A 177 8.40 5.36 3.04
CA GLU A 177 6.99 5.01 2.89
C GLU A 177 6.24 6.06 2.06
N SER A 178 6.47 7.35 2.29
CA SER A 178 5.84 8.45 1.53
C SER A 178 6.27 8.47 0.07
N LEU A 179 7.57 8.34 -0.21
CA LEU A 179 8.08 8.27 -1.58
C LEU A 179 7.62 6.99 -2.29
N TYR A 180 7.65 5.85 -1.59
CA TYR A 180 7.16 4.59 -2.12
C TYR A 180 5.67 4.67 -2.49
N ALA A 181 4.84 5.23 -1.62
CA ALA A 181 3.40 5.38 -1.88
C ALA A 181 3.15 6.38 -3.03
N LEU A 182 3.86 7.51 -3.08
CA LEU A 182 3.77 8.47 -4.17
C LEU A 182 4.02 7.79 -5.52
N PHE A 183 5.15 7.10 -5.63
CA PHE A 183 5.58 6.51 -6.89
C PHE A 183 4.81 5.24 -7.25
N SER A 184 4.42 4.41 -6.28
CA SER A 184 3.60 3.22 -6.53
C SER A 184 2.17 3.58 -6.92
N ILE A 185 1.48 4.41 -6.13
CA ILE A 185 0.09 4.77 -6.39
C ILE A 185 -0.01 5.71 -7.60
N GLY A 186 0.94 6.63 -7.76
CA GLY A 186 1.03 7.46 -8.96
C GLY A 186 1.32 6.66 -10.22
N GLY A 187 2.22 5.67 -10.15
CA GLY A 187 2.47 4.74 -11.25
C GLY A 187 1.21 3.98 -11.67
N LEU A 188 0.43 3.50 -10.69
CA LEU A 188 -0.87 2.85 -10.92
C LEU A 188 -1.87 3.78 -11.60
N TYR A 189 -2.00 5.01 -11.12
CA TYR A 189 -2.88 6.01 -11.73
C TYR A 189 -2.51 6.27 -13.19
N HIS A 190 -1.23 6.48 -13.50
CA HIS A 190 -0.79 6.73 -14.87
C HIS A 190 -0.89 5.51 -15.77
N LEU A 191 -0.68 4.30 -15.23
CA LEU A 191 -0.85 3.05 -15.97
C LEU A 191 -2.31 2.92 -16.44
N LEU A 192 -3.25 3.15 -15.54
CA LEU A 192 -4.68 3.04 -15.84
C LEU A 192 -5.23 4.24 -16.63
N SER A 193 -4.59 5.40 -16.54
CA SER A 193 -4.92 6.57 -17.37
C SER A 193 -4.36 6.48 -18.80
N GLY A 194 -3.55 5.46 -19.12
CA GLY A 194 -2.98 5.21 -20.46
C GLY A 194 -1.52 5.67 -20.64
N SER A 195 -0.94 6.39 -19.69
CA SER A 195 0.42 6.94 -19.74
C SER A 195 1.49 5.92 -19.29
N SER A 196 1.69 4.87 -20.09
CA SER A 196 2.55 3.72 -19.75
C SER A 196 4.02 4.08 -19.47
N THR A 197 4.58 5.07 -20.17
CA THR A 197 5.99 5.51 -19.94
C THR A 197 6.15 6.17 -18.58
N LEU A 198 5.25 7.07 -18.22
CA LEU A 198 5.28 7.73 -16.92
C LEU A 198 5.02 6.72 -15.79
N ALA A 199 4.10 5.76 -16.01
CA ALA A 199 3.87 4.67 -15.09
C ALA A 199 5.14 3.83 -14.84
N MET A 200 5.84 3.45 -15.90
CA MET A 200 7.10 2.72 -15.82
C MET A 200 8.16 3.50 -15.02
N LEU A 201 8.34 4.79 -15.30
CA LEU A 201 9.30 5.64 -14.57
C LEU A 201 8.95 5.74 -13.09
N MET A 202 7.67 5.96 -12.77
CA MET A 202 7.21 6.01 -11.37
C MET A 202 7.38 4.66 -10.68
N PHE A 203 7.06 3.53 -11.31
CA PHE A 203 7.31 2.22 -10.71
C PHE A 203 8.80 1.94 -10.50
N ALA A 204 9.67 2.31 -11.43
CA ALA A 204 11.12 2.22 -11.25
C ALA A 204 11.58 3.06 -10.03
N LEU A 205 11.11 4.30 -9.90
CA LEU A 205 11.37 5.14 -8.72
C LEU A 205 10.83 4.53 -7.42
N SER A 206 9.66 3.87 -7.45
CA SER A 206 9.16 3.15 -6.28
C SER A 206 10.11 2.03 -5.85
N GLY A 207 10.73 1.34 -6.81
CA GLY A 207 11.77 0.32 -6.60
C GLY A 207 13.06 0.88 -6.02
N SER A 208 13.39 2.15 -6.31
CA SER A 208 14.51 2.87 -5.71
C SER A 208 14.23 3.38 -4.29
N ALA A 209 12.96 3.51 -3.90
CA ALA A 209 12.58 3.83 -2.53
C ALA A 209 12.60 2.58 -1.64
N ARG A 210 12.05 1.47 -2.16
CA ARG A 210 11.92 0.20 -1.45
C ARG A 210 11.96 -0.97 -2.44
N SER A 211 12.57 -2.09 -2.03
CA SER A 211 12.72 -3.29 -2.85
C SER A 211 11.37 -3.89 -3.32
N ASN A 212 10.31 -3.76 -2.52
CA ASN A 212 8.96 -4.21 -2.89
C ASN A 212 8.34 -3.41 -4.05
N GLY A 213 8.91 -2.28 -4.46
CA GLY A 213 8.52 -1.60 -5.70
C GLY A 213 8.74 -2.44 -6.96
N ALA A 214 9.65 -3.42 -6.92
CA ALA A 214 9.85 -4.36 -8.02
C ALA A 214 8.59 -5.19 -8.34
N VAL A 215 7.75 -5.47 -7.33
CA VAL A 215 6.49 -6.23 -7.48
C VAL A 215 5.49 -5.47 -8.36
N ASN A 216 5.60 -4.14 -8.44
CA ASN A 216 4.74 -3.32 -9.29
C ASN A 216 4.86 -3.65 -10.79
N ALA A 217 5.95 -4.31 -11.22
CA ALA A 217 6.08 -4.85 -12.58
C ALA A 217 4.93 -5.80 -12.96
N GLY A 218 4.35 -6.50 -11.97
CA GLY A 218 3.18 -7.35 -12.16
C GLY A 218 1.97 -6.62 -12.76
N TYR A 219 1.77 -5.34 -12.43
CA TYR A 219 0.68 -4.54 -13.01
C TYR A 219 0.89 -4.30 -14.52
N ILE A 220 2.11 -3.98 -14.95
CA ILE A 220 2.42 -3.81 -16.37
C ILE A 220 2.28 -5.13 -17.11
N CYS A 221 2.84 -6.23 -16.56
CA CYS A 221 2.71 -7.57 -17.14
C CYS A 221 1.25 -7.96 -17.34
N PHE A 222 0.41 -7.75 -16.31
CA PHE A 222 -1.01 -8.07 -16.38
C PHE A 222 -1.73 -7.25 -17.46
N MET A 223 -1.49 -5.94 -17.51
CA MET A 223 -2.11 -5.07 -18.52
C MET A 223 -1.66 -5.44 -19.94
N ALA A 224 -0.37 -5.73 -20.13
CA ALA A 224 0.15 -6.18 -21.41
C ALA A 224 -0.45 -7.52 -21.85
N LEU A 225 -0.61 -8.46 -20.91
CA LEU A 225 -1.26 -9.75 -21.17
C LEU A 225 -2.71 -9.57 -21.61
N MET A 226 -3.50 -8.77 -20.88
CA MET A 226 -4.90 -8.51 -21.23
C MET A 226 -5.03 -7.83 -22.59
N GLN A 227 -4.16 -6.88 -22.91
CA GLN A 227 -4.12 -6.22 -24.21
C GLN A 227 -3.71 -7.20 -25.33
N ALA A 228 -2.77 -8.10 -25.07
CA ALA A 228 -2.33 -9.11 -26.03
C ALA A 228 -3.43 -10.14 -26.31
N ILE A 229 -4.13 -10.61 -25.28
CA ILE A 229 -5.31 -11.49 -25.41
C ILE A 229 -6.38 -10.79 -26.27
N GLY A 230 -6.68 -9.53 -26.00
CA GLY A 230 -7.62 -8.75 -26.81
C GLY A 230 -7.15 -8.59 -28.28
N ALA A 231 -5.87 -8.30 -28.50
CA ALA A 231 -5.31 -8.17 -29.85
C ALA A 231 -5.32 -9.49 -30.64
N PHE A 232 -5.08 -10.61 -29.95
CA PHE A 232 -5.06 -11.94 -30.55
C PHE A 232 -6.47 -12.44 -30.87
N PHE A 233 -7.37 -12.46 -29.88
CA PHE A 233 -8.70 -13.06 -30.04
C PHE A 233 -9.72 -12.11 -30.68
N GLN A 234 -9.77 -10.84 -30.25
CA GLN A 234 -10.80 -9.91 -30.72
C GLN A 234 -10.40 -9.24 -32.05
N LYS A 235 -9.14 -8.81 -32.16
CA LYS A 235 -8.66 -8.08 -33.35
C LYS A 235 -8.03 -8.99 -34.41
N LYS A 236 -7.80 -10.29 -34.10
CA LYS A 236 -7.14 -11.28 -34.99
C LYS A 236 -5.79 -10.81 -35.55
N ARG A 237 -5.02 -10.03 -34.76
CA ARG A 237 -3.70 -9.47 -35.15
C ARG A 237 -2.59 -10.05 -34.27
N PRO A 238 -2.03 -11.23 -34.57
CA PRO A 238 -1.06 -11.89 -33.71
C PRO A 238 0.26 -11.12 -33.60
N LEU A 239 0.72 -10.46 -34.68
CA LEU A 239 1.95 -9.66 -34.65
C LEU A 239 1.84 -8.47 -33.68
N LEU A 240 0.66 -7.84 -33.61
CA LEU A 240 0.37 -6.78 -32.64
C LEU A 240 0.41 -7.32 -31.21
N ALA A 241 -0.14 -8.52 -30.96
CA ALA A 241 -0.11 -9.16 -29.66
C ALA A 241 1.33 -9.43 -29.20
N VAL A 242 2.20 -9.93 -30.08
CA VAL A 242 3.63 -10.12 -29.80
C VAL A 242 4.32 -8.80 -29.49
N GLY A 243 4.06 -7.75 -30.28
CA GLY A 243 4.61 -6.40 -30.04
C GLY A 243 4.20 -5.83 -28.68
N VAL A 244 2.94 -6.02 -28.26
CA VAL A 244 2.44 -5.61 -26.94
C VAL A 244 3.11 -6.39 -25.81
N LEU A 245 3.29 -7.70 -25.96
CA LEU A 245 3.98 -8.53 -24.96
C LEU A 245 5.45 -8.14 -24.83
N LEU A 246 6.15 -7.91 -25.94
CA LEU A 246 7.55 -7.47 -25.92
C LEU A 246 7.68 -6.10 -25.27
N ALA A 247 6.83 -5.14 -25.61
CA ALA A 247 6.81 -3.82 -24.98
C ALA A 247 6.49 -3.90 -23.47
N GLY A 248 5.55 -4.77 -23.09
CA GLY A 248 5.21 -5.04 -21.69
C GLY A 248 6.38 -5.65 -20.92
N PHE A 249 7.08 -6.62 -21.52
CA PHE A 249 8.28 -7.24 -20.96
C PHE A 249 9.40 -6.22 -20.75
N LEU A 250 9.73 -5.42 -21.77
CA LEU A 250 10.80 -4.41 -21.69
C LEU A 250 10.50 -3.36 -20.60
N ARG A 251 9.26 -2.87 -20.53
CA ARG A 251 8.84 -1.93 -19.48
C ARG A 251 8.90 -2.56 -18.09
N SER A 252 8.51 -3.82 -17.96
CA SER A 252 8.56 -4.55 -16.70
C SER A 252 10.00 -4.81 -16.27
N ALA A 253 10.89 -5.17 -17.19
CA ALA A 253 12.31 -5.33 -16.93
C ALA A 253 12.96 -4.01 -16.47
N PHE A 254 12.57 -2.87 -17.06
CA PHE A 254 13.06 -1.56 -16.65
C PHE A 254 12.76 -1.23 -15.18
N ILE A 255 11.64 -1.71 -14.62
CA ILE A 255 11.29 -1.49 -13.20
C ILE A 255 12.34 -2.12 -12.26
N PHE A 256 13.01 -3.20 -12.66
CA PHE A 256 14.07 -3.82 -11.87
C PHE A 256 15.42 -3.09 -12.00
N ALA A 257 15.61 -2.23 -13.00
CA ALA A 257 16.89 -1.61 -13.30
C ALA A 257 17.48 -0.85 -12.10
N PRO A 258 16.74 0.01 -11.35
CA PRO A 258 17.34 0.74 -10.23
C PRO A 258 17.80 -0.17 -9.10
N PHE A 259 17.07 -1.24 -8.81
CA PHE A 259 17.47 -2.22 -7.81
C PHE A 259 18.76 -2.94 -8.23
N LEU A 260 18.82 -3.41 -9.49
CA LEU A 260 20.01 -4.09 -10.04
C LEU A 260 21.23 -3.17 -10.08
N LEU A 261 21.05 -1.91 -10.50
CA LEU A 261 22.12 -0.90 -10.49
C LEU A 261 22.64 -0.65 -9.08
N PHE A 262 21.75 -0.61 -8.09
CA PHE A 262 22.16 -0.44 -6.69
C PHE A 262 22.89 -1.67 -6.14
N GLN A 263 22.48 -2.89 -6.51
CA GLN A 263 23.24 -4.11 -6.18
C GLN A 263 24.62 -4.10 -6.82
N ALA A 264 24.74 -3.67 -8.08
CA ALA A 264 26.00 -3.56 -8.78
C ALA A 264 26.92 -2.50 -8.13
N TYR A 265 26.37 -1.33 -7.77
CA TYR A 265 27.09 -0.30 -7.02
C TYR A 265 27.65 -0.86 -5.70
N ALA A 266 26.84 -1.62 -4.95
CA ALA A 266 27.29 -2.23 -3.71
C ALA A 266 28.40 -3.26 -3.90
N TYR A 267 28.30 -4.10 -4.94
CA TYR A 267 29.33 -5.06 -5.31
C TYR A 267 30.66 -4.37 -5.64
N LEU A 268 30.63 -3.28 -6.42
CA LEU A 268 31.82 -2.50 -6.75
C LEU A 268 32.48 -1.89 -5.51
N ASN A 269 31.68 -1.35 -4.58
CA ASN A 269 32.20 -0.72 -3.37
C ASN A 269 32.74 -1.70 -2.35
N ILE A 270 32.08 -2.84 -2.13
CA ILE A 270 32.44 -3.79 -1.06
C ILE A 270 33.37 -4.89 -1.56
N CYS A 271 33.06 -5.51 -2.71
CA CYS A 271 33.78 -6.70 -3.17
C CYS A 271 35.04 -6.36 -3.99
N ARG A 272 35.09 -5.20 -4.65
CA ARG A 272 36.26 -4.76 -5.44
C ARG A 272 37.20 -3.79 -4.72
N SER A 273 36.77 -3.15 -3.63
CA SER A 273 37.64 -2.27 -2.83
C SER A 273 38.58 -3.13 -1.96
N GLY A 274 39.78 -3.40 -2.50
CA GLY A 274 40.60 -4.58 -2.21
C GLY A 274 41.38 -4.65 -0.89
N ASN A 275 40.74 -4.41 0.27
CA ASN A 275 41.46 -4.48 1.56
C ASN A 275 40.85 -5.44 2.61
N ARG A 276 39.89 -6.31 2.28
CA ARG A 276 39.27 -7.25 3.24
C ARG A 276 38.98 -8.62 2.62
N GLU A 277 38.91 -9.65 3.45
CA GLU A 277 38.46 -10.98 3.04
C GLU A 277 37.10 -10.89 2.31
N PRO A 278 36.94 -11.56 1.16
CA PRO A 278 35.73 -11.46 0.38
C PRO A 278 34.55 -12.04 1.15
N ARG A 279 33.48 -11.23 1.29
CA ARG A 279 32.25 -11.68 1.96
C ARG A 279 31.62 -12.84 1.18
N PRO A 280 30.92 -13.79 1.83
CA PRO A 280 30.38 -14.97 1.15
C PRO A 280 29.46 -14.67 -0.04
N TRP A 281 28.70 -13.56 0.03
CA TRP A 281 27.82 -13.14 -1.05
C TRP A 281 28.57 -12.56 -2.27
N CYS A 282 29.82 -12.10 -2.11
CA CYS A 282 30.64 -11.67 -3.24
C CYS A 282 31.03 -12.85 -4.15
N GLN A 283 31.18 -14.05 -3.56
CA GLN A 283 31.58 -15.27 -4.27
C GLN A 283 30.40 -16.11 -4.75
N ALA A 284 29.17 -15.72 -4.43
CA ALA A 284 27.97 -16.43 -4.87
C ALA A 284 27.78 -16.33 -6.39
N LYS A 285 27.17 -17.36 -7.00
CA LYS A 285 26.86 -17.39 -8.45
C LYS A 285 26.10 -16.14 -8.92
N VAL A 286 25.22 -15.62 -8.08
CA VAL A 286 24.59 -14.31 -8.25
C VAL A 286 24.90 -13.50 -6.99
N PRO A 287 25.79 -12.50 -7.06
CA PRO A 287 26.16 -11.70 -5.90
C PRO A 287 25.00 -10.76 -5.54
N LEU A 288 24.18 -11.19 -4.58
CA LEU A 288 23.00 -10.46 -4.13
C LEU A 288 23.17 -10.00 -2.68
N LEU A 289 23.71 -8.78 -2.52
CA LEU A 289 23.92 -8.18 -1.20
C LEU A 289 22.60 -8.06 -0.44
N TYR A 290 21.54 -7.52 -1.05
CA TYR A 290 20.28 -7.28 -0.33
C TYR A 290 19.72 -8.57 0.31
N GLY A 291 19.74 -9.68 -0.42
CA GLY A 291 19.33 -10.99 0.10
C GLY A 291 20.22 -11.47 1.24
N PHE A 292 21.53 -11.26 1.13
CA PHE A 292 22.48 -11.54 2.22
C PHE A 292 22.17 -10.70 3.46
N ILE A 293 21.93 -9.40 3.34
CA ILE A 293 21.68 -8.56 4.51
C ILE A 293 20.36 -8.97 5.19
N GLN A 294 19.30 -9.21 4.41
CA GLN A 294 18.01 -9.70 4.91
C GLN A 294 18.17 -11.01 5.71
N GLY A 295 18.92 -11.97 5.19
CA GLY A 295 19.13 -13.26 5.84
C GLY A 295 20.12 -13.24 7.02
N HIS A 296 21.25 -12.55 6.87
CA HIS A 296 22.37 -12.59 7.82
C HIS A 296 22.18 -11.63 9.00
N TYR A 297 21.79 -10.38 8.75
CA TYR A 297 21.67 -9.37 9.82
C TYR A 297 20.27 -9.33 10.43
N TRP A 298 19.22 -9.54 9.63
CA TRP A 298 17.84 -9.48 10.13
C TRP A 298 17.18 -10.85 10.29
N GLY A 299 17.78 -11.95 9.83
CA GLY A 299 17.18 -13.28 9.97
C GLY A 299 15.87 -13.48 9.18
N VAL A 300 15.62 -12.67 8.16
CA VAL A 300 14.44 -12.77 7.29
C VAL A 300 14.49 -14.08 6.50
N GLY A 301 13.35 -14.72 6.33
CA GLY A 301 13.22 -15.96 5.57
C GLY A 301 11.92 -16.70 5.88
N PHE A 302 11.55 -17.61 4.98
CA PHE A 302 10.30 -18.37 5.09
C PHE A 302 10.18 -19.07 6.46
N LEU A 303 9.10 -18.74 7.18
CA LEU A 303 8.74 -19.22 8.51
C LEU A 303 9.76 -18.99 9.63
N ARG A 304 10.86 -18.26 9.39
CA ARG A 304 11.91 -18.04 10.40
C ARG A 304 11.42 -17.25 11.63
N TYR A 305 10.41 -16.41 11.43
CA TYR A 305 9.83 -15.58 12.49
C TYR A 305 8.75 -16.30 13.33
N PHE A 306 8.33 -17.51 12.94
CA PHE A 306 7.31 -18.28 13.65
C PHE A 306 7.88 -18.93 14.92
N GLN A 307 8.14 -18.09 15.91
CA GLN A 307 8.61 -18.49 17.23
C GLN A 307 7.58 -18.07 18.27
N ILE A 308 7.40 -18.87 19.32
CA ILE A 308 6.44 -18.59 20.41
C ILE A 308 6.70 -17.20 21.03
N LYS A 309 7.98 -16.81 21.16
CA LYS A 309 8.41 -15.51 21.68
C LYS A 309 7.89 -14.32 20.86
N GLN A 310 7.56 -14.53 19.58
CA GLN A 310 7.08 -13.48 18.67
C GLN A 310 5.55 -13.37 18.63
N LEU A 311 4.82 -14.19 19.40
CA LEU A 311 3.35 -14.18 19.42
C LEU A 311 2.75 -12.77 19.67
N PRO A 312 3.30 -11.92 20.58
CA PRO A 312 2.80 -10.56 20.75
C PRO A 312 2.86 -9.72 19.46
N ASN A 313 3.88 -9.92 18.64
CA ASN A 313 4.05 -9.21 17.37
C ASN A 313 3.03 -9.64 16.32
N PHE A 314 2.66 -10.93 16.30
CA PHE A 314 1.57 -11.41 15.45
C PHE A 314 0.23 -10.80 15.87
N LEU A 315 -0.04 -10.66 17.17
CA LEU A 315 -1.24 -9.98 17.67
C LEU A 315 -1.27 -8.52 17.25
N LEU A 316 -0.15 -7.82 17.34
CA LEU A 316 0.01 -6.42 16.94
C LEU A 316 -0.21 -6.22 15.43
N ALA A 317 0.25 -7.15 14.60
CA ALA A 317 0.07 -7.10 13.15
C ALA A 317 -1.32 -7.59 12.68
N SER A 318 -2.06 -8.31 13.54
CA SER A 318 -3.31 -8.99 13.20
C SER A 318 -4.38 -8.07 12.60
N PRO A 319 -4.60 -6.81 13.05
CA PRO A 319 -5.67 -6.00 12.48
C PRO A 319 -5.37 -5.58 11.04
N THR A 320 -4.12 -5.21 10.73
CA THR A 320 -3.73 -4.87 9.34
C THR A 320 -3.82 -6.09 8.43
N LEU A 321 -3.33 -7.25 8.89
CA LEU A 321 -3.42 -8.50 8.12
C LEU A 321 -4.87 -8.92 7.89
N SER A 322 -5.72 -8.79 8.90
CA SER A 322 -7.16 -9.09 8.80
C SER A 322 -7.86 -8.16 7.79
N LEU A 323 -7.49 -6.87 7.75
CA LEU A 323 -8.01 -5.93 6.75
C LEU A 323 -7.57 -6.29 5.33
N ALA A 324 -6.30 -6.69 5.16
CA ALA A 324 -5.80 -7.12 3.86
C ALA A 324 -6.50 -8.40 3.38
N ILE A 325 -6.61 -9.42 4.24
CA ILE A 325 -7.31 -10.67 3.96
C ILE A 325 -8.81 -10.41 3.68
N GLY A 326 -9.46 -9.58 4.48
CA GLY A 326 -10.86 -9.18 4.28
C GLY A 326 -11.09 -8.50 2.93
N SER A 327 -10.19 -7.59 2.54
CA SER A 327 -10.19 -6.96 1.21
C SER A 327 -10.03 -7.99 0.08
N ILE A 328 -9.07 -8.91 0.19
CA ILE A 328 -8.85 -9.98 -0.79
C ILE A 328 -10.10 -10.86 -0.94
N ILE A 329 -10.68 -11.31 0.18
CA ILE A 329 -11.88 -12.16 0.17
C ILE A 329 -13.05 -11.42 -0.46
N PHE A 330 -13.28 -10.16 -0.08
CA PHE A 330 -14.37 -9.34 -0.61
C PHE A 330 -14.29 -9.20 -2.12
N TYR A 331 -13.15 -8.74 -2.64
CA TYR A 331 -13.01 -8.51 -4.08
C TYR A 331 -12.94 -9.82 -4.88
N THR A 332 -12.45 -10.91 -4.29
CA THR A 332 -12.47 -12.23 -4.94
C THR A 332 -13.89 -12.79 -5.04
N ARG A 333 -14.74 -12.57 -4.03
CA ARG A 333 -16.18 -12.88 -4.12
C ARG A 333 -16.86 -12.02 -5.18
N LEU A 334 -16.56 -10.72 -5.20
CA LEU A 334 -17.07 -9.80 -6.23
C LEU A 334 -16.70 -10.26 -7.65
N LEU A 335 -15.45 -10.71 -7.88
CA LEU A 335 -15.04 -11.30 -9.15
C LEU A 335 -15.83 -12.58 -9.45
N ARG A 336 -15.89 -13.52 -8.49
CA ARG A 336 -16.59 -14.81 -8.66
C ARG A 336 -18.05 -14.62 -9.06
N ASP A 337 -18.78 -13.74 -8.37
CA ASP A 337 -20.22 -13.54 -8.57
C ASP A 337 -20.55 -12.86 -9.91
N ASN A 338 -19.58 -12.20 -10.53
CA ASN A 338 -19.72 -11.59 -11.87
C ASN A 338 -19.23 -12.51 -13.00
N PHE A 339 -18.26 -13.39 -12.75
CA PHE A 339 -17.70 -14.31 -13.76
C PHE A 339 -18.35 -15.71 -13.77
N VAL A 340 -18.91 -16.15 -12.65
CA VAL A 340 -19.66 -17.40 -12.55
C VAL A 340 -21.14 -17.04 -12.50
N PRO A 341 -21.90 -17.19 -13.60
CA PRO A 341 -23.34 -16.98 -13.54
C PRO A 341 -23.96 -17.92 -12.52
N SER A 342 -24.83 -17.36 -11.68
CA SER A 342 -25.56 -18.03 -10.60
C SER A 342 -26.34 -19.29 -11.04
N SER A 343 -26.53 -19.50 -12.34
CA SER A 343 -27.12 -20.71 -12.90
C SER A 343 -26.32 -21.99 -12.62
N LEU A 344 -24.99 -21.94 -12.51
CA LEU A 344 -24.17 -23.12 -12.18
C LEU A 344 -24.15 -23.46 -10.67
N LEU A 345 -24.45 -22.49 -9.81
CA LEU A 345 -24.53 -22.68 -8.36
C LEU A 345 -25.94 -23.10 -7.90
N GLU A 346 -26.98 -22.67 -8.62
CA GLU A 346 -28.34 -23.19 -8.41
C GLU A 346 -28.52 -24.64 -8.90
N VAL A 347 -27.82 -25.06 -9.97
CA VAL A 347 -27.84 -26.47 -10.40
C VAL A 347 -27.26 -27.39 -9.33
N LYS A 348 -26.19 -26.98 -8.63
CA LYS A 348 -25.61 -27.76 -7.53
C LYS A 348 -26.47 -27.82 -6.26
N SER A 349 -27.30 -26.80 -5.99
CA SER A 349 -28.21 -26.82 -4.84
C SER A 349 -29.52 -27.55 -5.15
N LYS A 350 -30.03 -27.49 -6.39
CA LYS A 350 -31.15 -28.32 -6.84
C LYS A 350 -30.79 -29.80 -6.99
N GLU A 351 -29.57 -30.15 -7.41
CA GLU A 351 -29.11 -31.56 -7.40
C GLU A 351 -28.96 -32.10 -5.98
N ARG A 352 -28.54 -31.27 -5.02
CA ARG A 352 -28.45 -31.68 -3.61
C ARG A 352 -29.81 -31.86 -2.93
N ASN A 353 -30.82 -31.08 -3.33
CA ASN A 353 -32.20 -31.24 -2.84
C ASN A 353 -33.00 -32.31 -3.60
N ARG A 354 -32.64 -32.67 -4.84
CA ARG A 354 -33.25 -33.80 -5.56
C ARG A 354 -32.80 -35.17 -5.05
N SER A 355 -31.67 -35.24 -4.35
CA SER A 355 -31.13 -36.51 -3.82
C SER A 355 -31.76 -36.95 -2.49
N TYR A 356 -32.72 -36.20 -1.92
CA TYR A 356 -33.34 -36.53 -0.63
C TYR A 356 -34.85 -36.85 -0.70
N ASP A 357 -35.52 -36.67 -1.84
CA ASP A 357 -36.99 -36.85 -1.95
C ASP A 357 -37.41 -38.08 -2.79
N SER A 358 -36.56 -39.10 -2.94
CA SER A 358 -36.92 -40.32 -3.65
C SER A 358 -36.77 -41.59 -2.81
N VAL A 359 -37.34 -41.61 -1.60
CA VAL A 359 -37.70 -42.86 -0.90
C VAL A 359 -38.93 -42.60 -0.03
N SER A 360 -40.12 -42.93 -0.52
CA SER A 360 -41.11 -43.78 0.16
C SER A 360 -42.39 -43.89 -0.65
N THR A 361 -42.78 -45.13 -0.85
CA THR A 361 -43.90 -45.69 -1.59
C THR A 361 -45.23 -45.55 -0.84
N SER A 362 -46.29 -45.31 -1.63
CA SER A 362 -47.69 -45.77 -1.55
C SER A 362 -48.37 -45.99 -0.18
N ASP A 363 -49.54 -45.36 0.01
CA ASP A 363 -50.84 -46.07 0.02
C ASP A 363 -52.06 -45.10 0.03
N ASP A 364 -53.14 -45.58 -0.61
CA ASP A 364 -54.58 -45.32 -0.43
C ASP A 364 -55.29 -43.99 -0.81
N MET A 365 -55.98 -44.07 -1.96
CA MET A 365 -57.43 -44.08 -2.17
C MET A 365 -58.36 -42.96 -1.61
N ALA A 366 -59.16 -42.43 -2.55
CA ALA A 366 -60.57 -41.98 -2.45
C ALA A 366 -60.92 -40.47 -2.52
N SER A 367 -61.62 -40.14 -3.62
CA SER A 367 -62.87 -39.36 -3.71
C SER A 367 -62.88 -37.85 -3.37
N SER A 368 -63.13 -37.00 -4.36
CA SER A 368 -64.47 -36.39 -4.57
C SER A 368 -64.44 -35.16 -5.49
N LYS A 369 -65.30 -35.24 -6.51
CA LYS A 369 -65.94 -34.26 -7.38
C LYS A 369 -66.03 -32.80 -6.88
N GLY A 370 -66.03 -31.87 -7.84
CA GLY A 370 -66.67 -30.56 -7.67
C GLY A 370 -66.37 -29.51 -8.74
N VAL A 371 -67.00 -29.63 -9.92
CA VAL A 371 -67.11 -28.56 -10.92
C VAL A 371 -68.25 -27.63 -10.51
N SER A 372 -68.02 -26.31 -10.46
CA SER A 372 -69.10 -25.33 -10.67
C SER A 372 -68.56 -24.00 -11.20
N MET A 373 -69.09 -23.64 -12.36
CA MET A 373 -68.88 -22.42 -13.12
C MET A 373 -69.87 -21.32 -12.66
N LEU A 374 -69.52 -20.06 -12.96
CA LEU A 374 -70.38 -18.86 -13.09
C LEU A 374 -70.82 -18.10 -11.82
N ARG A 375 -70.30 -16.87 -11.67
CA ARG A 375 -71.18 -15.69 -11.64
C ARG A 375 -70.45 -14.39 -11.99
N GLN A 376 -70.87 -13.81 -13.11
CA GLN A 376 -70.50 -12.49 -13.61
C GLN A 376 -71.45 -11.44 -12.97
N ARG A 377 -70.91 -10.35 -12.43
CA ARG A 377 -71.65 -9.10 -12.19
C ARG A 377 -70.75 -7.92 -12.58
N ARG A 378 -71.32 -7.03 -13.40
CA ARG A 378 -70.74 -5.83 -14.01
C ARG A 378 -71.50 -4.61 -13.45
N SER A 379 -70.90 -3.41 -13.59
CA SER A 379 -71.26 -2.06 -13.06
C SER A 379 -70.57 -1.74 -11.72
N GLU A 380 -69.78 -0.68 -11.53
CA GLU A 380 -69.76 0.66 -12.16
C GLU A 380 -68.38 1.37 -11.99
N ARG A 381 -68.10 2.39 -12.83
CA ARG A 381 -66.91 3.29 -12.94
C ARG A 381 -66.70 4.16 -11.67
N ALA A 382 -65.58 4.80 -11.29
CA ALA A 382 -64.16 5.03 -11.67
C ALA A 382 -63.59 6.01 -10.58
N PRO A 383 -62.39 6.62 -10.67
CA PRO A 383 -61.05 6.17 -11.08
C PRO A 383 -60.01 6.35 -9.95
N GLY A 384 -58.88 5.63 -10.04
CA GLY A 384 -57.63 6.07 -9.42
C GLY A 384 -56.98 5.04 -8.51
N GLU A 385 -56.19 4.15 -9.12
CA GLU A 385 -54.90 3.72 -8.58
C GLU A 385 -54.19 2.88 -9.65
N CYS A 386 -53.12 3.44 -10.23
CA CYS A 386 -52.21 2.70 -11.09
C CYS A 386 -51.39 1.76 -10.21
N GLU A 387 -51.81 0.50 -10.09
CA GLU A 387 -50.93 -0.58 -9.66
C GLU A 387 -49.86 -0.81 -10.75
N PRO A 388 -48.55 -0.71 -10.44
CA PRO A 388 -47.53 -1.06 -11.40
C PRO A 388 -47.47 -2.58 -11.51
N THR A 389 -47.96 -3.07 -12.66
CA THR A 389 -47.74 -4.41 -13.17
C THR A 389 -46.27 -4.77 -12.96
N THR A 390 -45.99 -5.72 -12.06
CA THR A 390 -44.64 -6.20 -11.81
C THR A 390 -44.23 -7.08 -12.99
N GLN A 391 -43.80 -6.42 -14.07
CA GLN A 391 -43.04 -7.08 -15.11
C GLN A 391 -41.73 -7.55 -14.46
N ILE A 392 -41.64 -8.85 -14.21
CA ILE A 392 -40.38 -9.54 -13.96
C ILE A 392 -39.59 -9.42 -15.27
N SER A 393 -38.93 -8.28 -15.44
CA SER A 393 -37.88 -8.14 -16.41
C SER A 393 -36.75 -9.03 -15.93
N ASN A 394 -36.56 -10.16 -16.63
CA ASN A 394 -35.32 -10.91 -16.60
C ASN A 394 -34.22 -9.99 -17.16
N GLN A 395 -33.74 -9.05 -16.35
CA GLN A 395 -32.51 -8.33 -16.62
C GLN A 395 -31.38 -9.36 -16.51
N LYS A 396 -30.92 -9.84 -17.67
CA LYS A 396 -29.60 -10.42 -17.84
C LYS A 396 -28.62 -9.53 -17.08
N LYS A 397 -28.06 -10.03 -15.98
CA LYS A 397 -27.04 -9.34 -15.19
C LYS A 397 -25.81 -9.20 -16.08
N GLU A 398 -25.76 -8.10 -16.83
CA GLU A 398 -24.66 -7.79 -17.73
C GLU A 398 -23.40 -7.64 -16.86
N SER A 399 -22.40 -8.48 -17.11
CA SER A 399 -21.15 -8.50 -16.36
C SER A 399 -20.49 -7.12 -16.47
N ASP A 400 -20.36 -6.37 -15.37
CA ASP A 400 -19.69 -5.08 -15.40
C ASP A 400 -18.21 -5.27 -15.78
N PRO A 401 -17.75 -4.83 -16.97
CA PRO A 401 -16.37 -5.03 -17.42
C PRO A 401 -15.32 -4.39 -16.51
N ASN A 402 -15.73 -3.47 -15.62
CA ASN A 402 -14.82 -2.85 -14.64
C ASN A 402 -14.36 -3.82 -13.54
N VAL A 403 -15.09 -4.91 -13.31
CA VAL A 403 -14.79 -5.85 -12.22
C VAL A 403 -13.44 -6.55 -12.44
N ILE A 404 -13.05 -6.79 -13.71
CA ILE A 404 -11.72 -7.34 -14.08
C ILE A 404 -10.59 -6.44 -13.59
N LEU A 405 -10.82 -5.13 -13.51
CA LEU A 405 -9.79 -4.16 -13.15
C LEU A 405 -9.29 -4.34 -11.72
N PHE A 406 -10.07 -4.97 -10.84
CA PHE A 406 -9.64 -5.31 -9.48
C PHE A 406 -8.66 -6.48 -9.41
N LEU A 407 -8.68 -7.39 -10.39
CA LEU A 407 -7.87 -8.61 -10.39
C LEU A 407 -6.36 -8.37 -10.15
N PRO A 408 -5.66 -7.47 -10.87
CA PRO A 408 -4.24 -7.25 -10.63
C PRO A 408 -3.96 -6.69 -9.23
N PHE A 409 -4.87 -5.88 -8.68
CA PHE A 409 -4.73 -5.37 -7.31
C PHE A 409 -4.90 -6.46 -6.26
N ILE A 410 -5.82 -7.41 -6.47
CA ILE A 410 -6.02 -8.54 -5.57
C ILE A 410 -4.81 -9.46 -5.60
N LEU A 411 -4.29 -9.81 -6.79
CA LEU A 411 -3.12 -10.66 -6.93
C LEU A 411 -1.89 -10.02 -6.26
N HIS A 412 -1.69 -8.72 -6.49
CA HIS A 412 -0.63 -7.97 -5.85
C HIS A 412 -0.79 -7.95 -4.32
N LEU A 413 -1.98 -7.60 -3.81
CA LEU A 413 -2.25 -7.57 -2.37
C LEU A 413 -2.10 -8.95 -1.73
N ALA A 414 -2.53 -10.02 -2.40
CA ALA A 414 -2.38 -11.40 -1.94
C ALA A 414 -0.91 -11.81 -1.84
N PHE A 415 -0.09 -11.51 -2.87
CA PHE A 415 1.34 -11.76 -2.84
C PHE A 415 2.05 -10.99 -1.72
N MET A 416 1.70 -9.71 -1.56
CA MET A 416 2.26 -8.87 -0.50
C MET A 416 1.85 -9.35 0.88
N THR A 417 0.58 -9.73 1.07
CA THR A 417 0.08 -10.25 2.36
C THR A 417 0.70 -11.61 2.69
N PHE A 418 0.89 -12.48 1.70
CA PHE A 418 1.60 -13.75 1.85
C PHE A 418 3.04 -13.50 2.31
N THR A 419 3.75 -12.58 1.65
CA THR A 419 5.13 -12.24 2.01
C THR A 419 5.20 -11.65 3.43
N ALA A 420 4.27 -10.76 3.76
CA ALA A 420 4.13 -10.11 5.07
C ALA A 420 3.96 -11.12 6.21
N PHE A 421 3.16 -12.16 5.98
CA PHE A 421 2.85 -13.15 6.99
C PHE A 421 3.89 -14.27 7.10
N PHE A 422 4.42 -14.77 5.97
CA PHE A 422 5.23 -15.99 5.95
C PHE A 422 6.74 -15.76 5.83
N VAL A 423 7.21 -14.63 5.31
CA VAL A 423 8.61 -14.45 4.92
C VAL A 423 9.32 -13.38 5.75
N MET A 424 8.69 -12.23 5.94
CA MET A 424 9.26 -11.10 6.67
C MET A 424 8.83 -11.07 8.14
N HIS A 425 9.48 -10.21 8.93
CA HIS A 425 9.06 -9.92 10.29
C HIS A 425 7.67 -9.30 10.29
N VAL A 426 6.74 -9.94 11.00
CA VAL A 426 5.31 -9.59 10.94
C VAL A 426 5.03 -8.17 11.45
N GLN A 427 5.90 -7.63 12.32
CA GLN A 427 5.88 -6.26 12.83
C GLN A 427 5.86 -5.20 11.72
N VAL A 428 6.59 -5.48 10.64
CA VAL A 428 6.75 -4.54 9.52
C VAL A 428 5.53 -4.61 8.56
N SER A 429 4.60 -5.55 8.74
CA SER A 429 3.43 -5.74 7.88
C SER A 429 2.58 -4.47 7.74
N THR A 430 2.42 -3.72 8.83
CA THR A 430 1.59 -2.50 8.85
C THR A 430 2.08 -1.45 7.87
N ARG A 431 3.39 -1.19 7.84
CA ARG A 431 4.00 -0.25 6.89
C ARG A 431 4.23 -0.85 5.50
N PHE A 432 4.35 -2.18 5.41
CA PHE A 432 4.53 -2.87 4.14
C PHE A 432 3.27 -2.87 3.28
N LEU A 433 2.10 -3.04 3.91
CA LEU A 433 0.81 -3.12 3.23
C LEU A 433 0.12 -1.76 3.06
N SER A 434 0.54 -0.72 3.79
CA SER A 434 -0.14 0.59 3.84
C SER A 434 -0.21 1.33 2.50
N ALA A 435 0.64 1.02 1.52
CA ALA A 435 0.56 1.64 0.20
C ALA A 435 -0.40 0.92 -0.77
N SER A 436 -1.20 -0.05 -0.30
CA SER A 436 -2.10 -0.86 -1.12
C SER A 436 -3.51 -0.24 -1.21
N PRO A 437 -3.95 0.32 -2.37
CA PRO A 437 -5.26 0.94 -2.51
C PRO A 437 -6.48 0.07 -2.11
N PRO A 438 -6.52 -1.25 -2.41
CA PRO A 438 -7.71 -2.07 -2.11
C PRO A 438 -8.07 -2.16 -0.63
N ILE A 439 -7.11 -1.97 0.29
CA ILE A 439 -7.38 -1.95 1.72
C ILE A 439 -8.31 -0.77 2.05
N TYR A 440 -8.03 0.39 1.45
CA TYR A 440 -8.80 1.62 1.67
C TYR A 440 -10.14 1.62 0.93
N TRP A 441 -10.19 1.03 -0.27
CA TRP A 441 -11.45 0.86 -0.99
C TRP A 441 -12.40 -0.08 -0.23
N PHE A 442 -11.87 -1.20 0.29
CA PHE A 442 -12.63 -2.10 1.13
C PHE A 442 -13.09 -1.40 2.42
N GLY A 443 -12.19 -0.70 3.13
CA GLY A 443 -12.55 0.06 4.32
C GLY A 443 -13.64 1.10 4.05
N SER A 444 -13.55 1.81 2.93
CA SER A 444 -14.57 2.77 2.48
C SER A 444 -15.94 2.10 2.28
N HIS A 445 -15.98 0.95 1.59
CA HIS A 445 -17.20 0.18 1.40
C HIS A 445 -17.80 -0.32 2.73
N VAL A 446 -16.97 -0.85 3.64
CA VAL A 446 -17.41 -1.31 4.97
C VAL A 446 -18.05 -0.18 5.78
N LEU A 447 -17.42 1.01 5.78
CA LEU A 447 -17.92 2.16 6.52
C LEU A 447 -19.18 2.78 5.88
N ALA A 448 -19.35 2.67 4.56
CA ALA A 448 -20.54 3.18 3.86
C ALA A 448 -21.74 2.20 3.92
N SER A 449 -21.52 0.95 4.33
CA SER A 449 -22.57 -0.07 4.35
C SER A 449 -23.63 0.19 5.43
N GLN A 450 -24.90 0.08 5.04
CA GLN A 450 -26.04 0.18 5.97
C GLN A 450 -26.28 -1.11 6.80
N ASN A 451 -25.60 -2.20 6.47
CA ASN A 451 -25.74 -3.46 7.17
C ASN A 451 -25.12 -3.38 8.58
N SER A 452 -25.89 -3.77 9.60
CA SER A 452 -25.50 -3.71 11.02
C SER A 452 -24.15 -4.38 11.31
N SER A 453 -23.84 -5.50 10.66
CA SER A 453 -22.55 -6.19 10.81
C SER A 453 -21.39 -5.34 10.27
N TYR A 454 -21.48 -4.88 9.02
CA TYR A 454 -20.46 -4.03 8.41
C TYR A 454 -20.26 -2.71 9.14
N ARG A 455 -21.34 -2.14 9.71
CA ARG A 455 -21.25 -0.93 10.54
C ARG A 455 -20.38 -1.13 11.78
N ARG A 456 -20.51 -2.28 12.47
CA ARG A 456 -19.65 -2.64 13.62
C ARG A 456 -18.19 -2.75 13.19
N TRP A 457 -17.92 -3.43 12.08
CA TRP A 457 -16.57 -3.55 11.53
C TRP A 457 -15.98 -2.19 11.13
N GLY A 458 -16.78 -1.31 10.53
CA GLY A 458 -16.36 0.05 10.18
C GLY A 458 -15.94 0.86 11.41
N TYR A 459 -16.70 0.76 12.51
CA TYR A 459 -16.34 1.39 13.78
C TYR A 459 -15.01 0.83 14.34
N LEU A 460 -14.82 -0.50 14.33
CA LEU A 460 -13.58 -1.12 14.78
C LEU A 460 -12.36 -0.67 13.96
N ILE A 461 -12.51 -0.52 12.64
CA ILE A 461 -11.44 0.00 11.77
C ILE A 461 -11.06 1.43 12.17
N MET A 462 -12.05 2.29 12.41
CA MET A 462 -11.81 3.67 12.81
C MET A 462 -11.13 3.77 14.18
N VAL A 463 -11.60 3.00 15.16
CA VAL A 463 -10.97 2.94 16.49
C VAL A 463 -9.52 2.47 16.36
N TYR A 464 -9.26 1.40 15.59
CA TYR A 464 -7.91 0.91 15.34
C TYR A 464 -7.00 1.98 14.72
N PHE A 465 -7.48 2.70 13.69
CA PHE A 465 -6.72 3.74 13.01
C PHE A 465 -6.38 4.90 13.97
N VAL A 466 -7.39 5.43 14.68
CA VAL A 466 -7.20 6.52 15.63
C VAL A 466 -6.27 6.11 16.78
N MET A 467 -6.45 4.91 17.33
CA MET A 467 -5.58 4.39 18.39
C MET A 467 -4.12 4.30 17.94
N TYR A 468 -3.84 3.83 16.71
CA TYR A 468 -2.48 3.76 16.20
C TYR A 468 -1.88 5.14 15.88
N ILE A 469 -2.68 6.13 15.51
CA ILE A 469 -2.19 7.50 15.39
C ILE A 469 -1.73 8.03 16.74
N LEU A 470 -2.54 7.87 17.80
CA LEU A 470 -2.21 8.37 19.13
C LEU A 470 -1.07 7.57 19.77
N LEU A 471 -1.22 6.25 19.86
CA LEU A 471 -0.23 5.38 20.49
C LEU A 471 1.06 5.32 19.67
N GLY A 472 0.96 5.26 18.35
CA GLY A 472 2.13 5.22 17.47
C GLY A 472 2.92 6.51 17.51
N SER A 473 2.27 7.68 17.52
CA SER A 473 2.99 8.95 17.69
C SER A 473 3.67 9.06 19.06
N LEU A 474 3.04 8.57 20.13
CA LEU A 474 3.61 8.56 21.48
C LEU A 474 4.82 7.63 21.58
N LEU A 475 4.67 6.37 21.20
CA LEU A 475 5.70 5.35 21.36
C LEU A 475 6.86 5.55 20.39
N PHE A 476 6.60 5.81 19.10
CA PHE A 476 7.64 6.02 18.10
C PHE A 476 8.54 7.21 18.44
N SER A 477 7.93 8.34 18.84
CA SER A 477 8.70 9.54 19.17
C SER A 477 9.56 9.31 20.42
N ASN A 478 9.13 8.48 21.37
CA ASN A 478 9.87 8.22 22.61
C ASN A 478 10.75 6.96 22.59
N PHE A 479 11.08 6.43 21.42
CA PHE A 479 11.92 5.21 21.27
C PHE A 479 11.33 3.92 21.86
N TYR A 480 10.01 3.82 21.92
CA TYR A 480 9.33 2.57 22.26
C TYR A 480 8.85 1.82 21.01
N PRO A 481 9.06 0.49 20.95
CA PRO A 481 8.51 -0.32 19.87
C PRO A 481 6.99 -0.34 19.93
N PHE A 482 6.33 -0.21 18.79
CA PHE A 482 4.85 -0.13 18.70
C PHE A 482 4.25 -0.77 17.45
N THR A 483 5.10 -1.22 16.52
CA THR A 483 4.74 -1.98 15.32
C THR A 483 5.71 -3.11 15.13
#